data_AF-A0A7W0TJ29-F1
#
_entry.id   AF-A0A7W0TJ29-F1
#
_cell.length_a   1.000
_cell.length_b   1.000
_cell.length_c   1.000
_cell.angle_alpha   90.00
_cell.angle_beta   90.00
_cell.angle_gamma   90.00
#
_symmetry.space_group_name_H-M   'P 1'
#
loop_
_entity.id
_entity.type
_entity.pdbx_description
1 polymer ?
#
loop_
_entity_poly.entity_id
_entity_poly.type
_entity_poly.pdbx_seq_one_letter_code
_entity_poly.pdbx_strand_id
1 'polypeptide(L)' 'MSPARRRRAVVMLCDRLDVSERWACRVVGQHRSTQRREPACAGDDGTLRVALREIAEL' A
#
# COMPACT_ATOMS: atom_id res chain seq x y z
N MET A 1 -7.05 -5.40 -8.98
CA MET A 1 -6.88 -4.32 -7.98
C MET A 1 -5.45 -4.28 -7.46
N SER A 2 -4.86 -3.10 -7.27
CA SER A 2 -3.50 -2.97 -6.72
C SER A 2 -3.42 -3.34 -5.23
N PRO A 3 -2.25 -3.75 -4.71
CA PRO A 3 -2.07 -4.08 -3.29
C PRO A 3 -2.47 -2.95 -2.34
N ALA A 4 -2.10 -1.70 -2.67
CA ALA A 4 -2.48 -0.53 -1.90
C ALA A 4 -4.01 -0.35 -1.81
N ARG A 5 -4.74 -0.68 -2.89
CA ARG A 5 -6.19 -0.54 -2.94
C ARG A 5 -6.90 -1.61 -2.12
N ARG A 6 -6.38 -2.84 -2.07
CA ARG A 6 -6.87 -3.87 -1.13
C ARG A 6 -6.65 -3.46 0.32
N ARG A 7 -5.47 -2.93 0.66
CA ARG A 7 -5.19 -2.45 2.03
C ARG A 7 -6.17 -1.36 2.47
N ARG A 8 -6.44 -0.39 1.59
CA ARG A 8 -7.46 0.65 1.85
C ARG A 8 -8.86 0.07 2.03
N ALA A 9 -9.23 -0.94 1.25
CA ALA A 9 -10.52 -1.61 1.41
C ALA A 9 -10.65 -2.31 2.77
N VAL A 10 -9.58 -2.98 3.25
CA VAL A 10 -9.57 -3.61 4.59
C VAL A 10 -9.78 -2.56 5.69
N VAL A 11 -9.04 -1.45 5.64
CA VAL A 11 -9.18 -0.34 6.60
C VAL A 11 -10.61 0.21 6.58
N MET A 12 -11.14 0.49 5.38
CA MET A 12 -12.51 1.00 5.23
C MET A 12 -13.56 0.06 5.83
N LEU A 13 -13.43 -1.26 5.63
CA LEU A 13 -14.36 -2.23 6.20
C LEU A 13 -14.31 -2.21 7.74
N CYS A 14 -13.11 -2.21 8.32
CA CYS A 14 -12.95 -2.11 9.78
C CYS A 14 -13.58 -0.83 10.31
N ASP A 15 -13.30 0.31 9.68
CA ASP A 15 -13.74 1.63 10.16
C ASP A 15 -15.26 1.85 10.00
N ARG A 16 -15.85 1.37 8.89
CA ARG A 16 -17.25 1.67 8.55
C ARG A 16 -18.25 0.62 9.00
N LEU A 17 -17.80 -0.62 9.14
CA LEU A 17 -18.67 -1.76 9.47
C LEU A 17 -18.33 -2.39 10.82
N ASP A 18 -17.35 -1.84 11.55
CA ASP A 18 -16.88 -2.32 12.86
C ASP A 18 -16.52 -3.82 12.87
N VAL A 19 -16.03 -4.32 11.73
CA VAL A 19 -15.63 -5.72 11.58
C VAL A 19 -14.17 -5.92 11.93
N SER A 20 -13.84 -7.10 12.47
CA SER A 20 -12.44 -7.43 12.75
C SER A 20 -11.56 -7.42 11.48
N GLU A 21 -10.30 -6.99 11.61
CA GLU A 21 -9.29 -7.02 10.55
C GLU A 21 -9.20 -8.41 9.88
N ARG A 22 -9.33 -9.48 10.66
CA ARG A 22 -9.32 -10.86 10.17
C ARG A 22 -10.47 -11.10 9.18
N TRP A 23 -11.67 -10.66 9.53
CA TRP A 23 -12.85 -10.83 8.68
C TRP A 23 -12.76 -9.95 7.44
N ALA A 24 -12.37 -8.68 7.59
CA ALA A 24 -12.15 -7.77 6.47
C ALA A 24 -11.10 -8.31 5.48
N CYS A 25 -9.98 -8.84 5.99
CA CYS A 25 -8.94 -9.50 5.17
C CYS A 25 -9.50 -10.69 4.38
N ARG A 26 -10.33 -11.54 5.03
CA ARG A 26 -10.96 -12.69 4.37
C ARG A 26 -11.90 -12.23 3.25
N VAL A 27 -12.75 -11.23 3.48
CA VAL A 27 -13.70 -10.69 2.49
C VAL A 27 -12.99 -10.04 1.30
N VAL A 28 -11.93 -9.26 1.55
CA VAL A 28 -11.13 -8.62 0.49
C VAL A 28 -10.25 -9.63 -0.27
N GLY A 29 -10.08 -10.84 0.25
CA GLY A 29 -9.15 -11.84 -0.29
C GLY A 29 -7.68 -11.44 -0.09
N GLN A 30 -7.38 -10.74 1.00
CA GLN A 30 -6.03 -10.30 1.38
C GLN A 30 -5.51 -11.15 2.54
N HIS A 31 -4.27 -11.64 2.44
CA HIS A 31 -3.60 -12.26 3.59
C HIS A 31 -3.39 -11.22 4.70
N ARG A 32 -3.79 -11.57 5.94
CA ARG A 32 -3.66 -10.68 7.11
C ARG A 32 -2.22 -10.25 7.39
N SER A 33 -1.24 -11.13 7.14
CA SER A 33 0.19 -10.78 7.26
C SER A 33 0.59 -9.64 6.33
N THR A 34 0.02 -9.59 5.12
CA THR A 34 0.24 -8.48 4.19
C THR A 34 -0.40 -7.19 4.69
N GLN A 35 -1.57 -7.25 5.34
CA GLN A 35 -2.19 -6.05 5.92
C GLN A 35 -1.34 -5.48 7.06
N ARG A 36 -0.84 -6.36 7.94
CA ARG A 36 -0.03 -6.00 9.11
C ARG A 36 1.39 -5.56 8.80
N ARG A 37 1.89 -5.89 7.61
CA ARG A 37 3.22 -5.45 7.19
C ARG A 37 3.17 -3.95 6.88
N GLU A 38 3.92 -3.17 7.65
CA GLU A 38 4.08 -1.74 7.40
C GLU A 38 4.49 -1.52 5.94
N PRO A 39 3.74 -0.73 5.14
CA PRO A 39 4.21 -0.33 3.83
C PRO A 39 5.55 0.38 4.01
N ALA A 40 6.59 -0.11 3.36
CA ALA A 40 7.79 0.69 3.18
C ALA A 40 7.36 1.94 2.39
N CYS A 41 7.49 3.11 3.02
CA CYS A 41 7.45 4.35 2.27
C CYS A 41 8.56 4.24 1.22
N ALA A 42 8.19 4.27 -0.08
CA ALA A 42 9.20 4.51 -1.09
C ALA A 42 9.80 5.87 -0.74
N GLY A 43 11.13 5.92 -0.56
CA GLY A 43 11.82 7.17 -0.28
C GLY A 43 11.48 8.22 -1.34
N ASP A 44 11.70 9.49 -1.01
CA ASP A 44 11.63 10.53 -2.04
C ASP A 44 12.72 10.26 -3.09
N ASP A 45 12.30 9.72 -4.23
CA ASP A 45 13.18 9.49 -5.38
C ASP A 45 13.56 10.81 -6.08
N GLY A 46 13.26 11.98 -5.51
CA GLY A 46 13.58 13.30 -6.05
C GLY A 46 15.04 13.41 -6.50
N THR A 47 15.99 13.05 -5.63
CA THR A 47 17.43 13.04 -5.96
C THR A 47 17.73 12.07 -7.11
N LEU A 48 17.10 10.89 -7.10
CA LEU A 48 17.29 9.88 -8.16
C LEU A 48 16.75 10.38 -9.51
N ARG A 49 15.61 11.08 -9.50
CA ARG A 49 14.98 11.67 -10.69
C ARG A 49 15.76 12.83 -11.27
N VAL A 50 16.42 13.63 -10.43
CA VAL A 50 17.34 14.69 -10.88
C VAL A 50 18.54 14.05 -11.59
N ALA A 51 19.21 13.08 -10.94
CA ALA A 51 20.35 12.39 -11.52
C ALA A 51 20.00 11.68 -12.85
N LEU A 52 18.84 11.02 -12.93
CA LEU A 52 18.39 10.38 -14.18
C LEU A 52 18.16 11.39 -15.32
N ARG A 53 17.75 12.62 -14.99
CA ARG A 53 17.51 13.66 -15.99
C ARG A 53 18.82 14.23 -16.53
N GLU A 54 19.78 14.47 -15.65
CA GLU A 54 21.14 14.89 -16.03
C GLU A 54 21.80 13.87 -16.96
N ILE A 55 21.65 12.58 -16.68
CA ILE A 55 22.18 11.51 -17.56
C ILE A 55 21.49 11.50 -18.93
N ALA A 56 20.18 11.75 -18.98
CA ALA A 56 19.41 11.71 -20.22
C ALA A 56 19.68 12.90 -21.16
N GLU A 57 20.27 13.98 -20.64
CA GLU A 57 20.63 15.19 -21.37
C GLU A 57 22.09 15.17 -21.89
N LEU A 58 22.82 14.07 -21.66
CA LEU A 58 24.15 13.77 -22.25
C LEU A 58 24.02 13.17 -23.66
#